data_AF-A0A9D4RH67-F1
#
_entry.id   AF-A0A9D4RH67-F1
#
_cell.length_a   1.000
_cell.length_b   1.000
_cell.length_c   1.000
_cell.angle_alpha   90.00
_cell.angle_beta   90.00
_cell.angle_gamma   90.00
#
_symmetry.space_group_name_H-M   'P 1'
#
loop_
_entity.id
_entity.type
_entity.pdbx_description
1 polymer ?
#
loop_
_entity_poly.entity_id
_entity_poly.type
_entity_poly.pdbx_seq_one_letter_code
_entity_poly.pdbx_strand_id
1 'polypeptide(L)' 'MKHDMNTEERLKHAQLTKEAKTKTDGDENFQYLVRGPVWDRKIIKIRKGKKTGKGVEKGQLHPG' A
#
# COMPACT_ATOMS: atom_id res chain seq x y z
N MET A 1 -10.99 -21.20 24.72
CA MET A 1 -10.10 -20.99 23.56
C MET A 1 -9.97 -19.49 23.34
N LYS A 2 -8.82 -18.91 23.69
CA LYS A 2 -8.53 -17.51 23.32
C LYS A 2 -8.23 -17.55 21.83
N HIS A 3 -9.15 -17.08 21.00
CA HIS A 3 -8.78 -16.75 19.63
C HIS A 3 -7.69 -15.71 19.74
N ASP A 4 -6.49 -16.02 19.27
CA ASP A 4 -5.42 -15.06 19.12
C ASP A 4 -5.91 -14.00 18.12
N MET A 5 -6.55 -12.94 18.62
CA MET A 5 -7.08 -11.83 17.83
C MET A 5 -6.00 -11.22 16.91
N ASN A 6 -4.73 -11.44 17.26
CA ASN A 6 -3.58 -11.07 16.45
C ASN A 6 -3.56 -11.80 15.08
N THR A 7 -4.00 -13.05 15.01
CA THR A 7 -4.04 -13.84 13.77
C THR A 7 -5.14 -13.33 12.83
N GLU A 8 -6.33 -13.07 13.35
CA GLU A 8 -7.46 -12.57 12.56
C GLU A 8 -7.17 -11.19 11.96
N GLU A 9 -6.58 -10.29 12.74
CA GLU A 9 -6.22 -8.94 12.26
C GLU A 9 -5.11 -8.97 11.20
N ARG A 10 -4.16 -9.92 11.31
CA ARG A 10 -3.12 -10.14 10.29
C ARG A 10 -3.70 -10.74 9.01
N LEU A 11 -4.63 -11.69 9.12
CA LEU A 11 -5.31 -12.30 7.98
C LEU A 11 -6.17 -11.26 7.24
N LYS A 12 -6.96 -10.47 7.98
CA LYS A 12 -7.77 -9.37 7.42
C LYS A 12 -6.90 -8.36 6.67
N HIS A 13 -5.77 -7.97 7.25
CA HIS A 13 -4.81 -7.09 6.57
C HIS A 13 -4.22 -7.70 5.30
N ALA A 14 -3.82 -8.98 5.36
CA ALA A 14 -3.24 -9.68 4.22
C ALA A 14 -4.26 -9.77 3.06
N GLN A 15 -5.52 -10.06 3.37
CA GLN A 15 -6.60 -10.14 2.40
C GLN A 15 -6.88 -8.77 1.75
N LEU A 16 -7.00 -7.70 2.55
CA LEU A 16 -7.17 -6.33 2.04
C LEU A 16 -5.98 -5.89 1.17
N THR A 17 -4.76 -6.27 1.55
CA THR A 17 -3.55 -5.95 0.78
C THR A 17 -3.53 -6.68 -0.56
N LYS A 18 -3.93 -7.96 -0.59
CA LYS A 18 -4.03 -8.73 -1.83
C LYS A 18 -5.08 -8.12 -2.76
N GLU A 19 -6.26 -7.78 -2.24
CA GLU A 19 -7.32 -7.15 -3.03
C GLU A 19 -6.90 -5.78 -3.58
N ALA A 20 -6.26 -4.94 -2.75
CA ALA A 20 -5.74 -3.65 -3.17
C ALA A 20 -4.69 -3.78 -4.29
N LYS A 21 -3.80 -4.78 -4.21
CA LYS A 21 -2.83 -5.08 -5.28
C LYS A 21 -3.51 -5.52 -6.57
N THR A 22 -4.44 -6.47 -6.51
CA THR A 22 -5.17 -6.95 -7.70
C THR A 22 -5.93 -5.81 -8.39
N LYS A 23 -6.62 -4.95 -7.63
CA LYS A 23 -7.29 -3.77 -8.19
C LYS A 23 -6.32 -2.75 -8.80
N THR A 24 -5.13 -2.59 -8.21
CA THR A 24 -4.08 -1.70 -8.73
C THR A 24 -3.45 -2.21 -10.03
N ASP A 25 -3.38 -3.52 -10.21
CA ASP A 25 -2.83 -4.16 -11.39
C ASP A 25 -3.73 -3.94 -12.63
N GLY A 26 -5.04 -4.04 -12.45
CA GLY A 26 -6.02 -3.76 -13.52
C GLY A 26 -6.30 -2.27 -13.80
N ASP A 27 -5.81 -1.34 -12.97
CA ASP A 27 -6.00 0.10 -13.13
C ASP A 27 -4.65 0.79 -13.42
N GLU A 28 -4.39 1.16 -14.68
CA GLU A 28 -3.15 1.87 -15.04
C GLU A 28 -3.05 3.30 -14.45
N ASN A 29 -4.20 3.94 -14.22
CA ASN A 29 -4.29 5.33 -13.77
C ASN A 29 -4.48 5.48 -12.26
N PHE A 30 -4.86 4.41 -11.56
CA PHE A 30 -5.20 4.44 -10.14
C PHE A 30 -4.44 3.35 -9.38
N GLN A 31 -4.18 3.61 -8.12
CA GLN A 31 -3.59 2.68 -7.18
C GLN A 31 -4.53 2.55 -5.99
N TYR A 32 -4.76 1.32 -5.56
CA TYR A 32 -5.56 1.01 -4.40
C TYR A 32 -4.60 0.62 -3.27
N LEU A 33 -4.76 1.23 -2.10
CA LEU A 33 -3.91 1.00 -0.93
C LEU A 33 -4.77 0.75 0.29
N VAL A 34 -4.28 -0.09 1.20
CA VAL A 34 -4.92 -0.28 2.52
C VAL A 34 -4.46 0.85 3.44
N ARG A 35 -5.41 1.59 4.02
CA ARG A 35 -5.18 2.70 4.96
C ARG A 35 -6.14 2.61 6.13
N GLY A 36 -5.78 3.25 7.24
CA GLY A 36 -6.58 3.30 8.46
C GLY A 36 -5.95 2.50 9.62
N PRO A 37 -6.50 2.68 10.84
CA PRO A 37 -6.09 1.90 12.01
C PRO A 37 -6.51 0.43 11.85
N VAL A 38 -5.89 -0.45 12.62
CA VAL A 38 -6.03 -1.92 12.51
C VAL A 38 -7.50 -2.37 12.49
N TRP A 39 -8.33 -1.79 13.35
CA TRP A 39 -9.78 -2.05 13.46
C TRP A 39 -10.66 -1.46 12.33
N ASP A 40 -10.18 -0.45 11.59
CA ASP A 40 -10.92 0.23 10.49
C ASP A 40 -10.08 0.29 9.20
N ARG A 41 -9.34 -0.77 8.91
CA ARG A 41 -8.56 -0.85 7.68
C ARG A 41 -9.49 -0.93 6.48
N LYS A 42 -9.31 -0.01 5.53
CA LYS A 42 -10.07 0.06 4.29
C LYS A 42 -9.17 0.27 3.09
N ILE A 43 -9.66 -0.13 1.92
CA ILE A 43 -8.99 0.11 0.65
C ILE A 43 -9.38 1.50 0.17
N ILE A 44 -8.40 2.37 -0.04
CA ILE A 44 -8.59 3.69 -0.65
C ILE A 44 -8.10 3.66 -2.09
N LYS A 45 -8.81 4.34 -2.99
CA LYS A 45 -8.39 4.56 -4.38
C LYS A 45 -7.67 5.90 -4.46
N ILE A 46 -6.41 5.88 -4.89
CA ILE A 46 -5.61 7.08 -5.15
C ILE A 46 -5.25 7.12 -6.63
N ARG A 47 -5.13 8.31 -7.20
CA ARG A 47 -4.64 8.45 -8.58
C ARG A 47 -3.14 8.14 -8.59
N LYS A 48 -2.69 7.23 -9.46
CA LYS A 48 -1.27 7.09 -9.75
C LYS A 48 -0.87 8.43 -10.35
N GLY A 49 -0.11 9.22 -9.60
CA GLY A 49 0.50 10.42 -10.16
C GLY A 49 1.26 9.97 -11.40
N LYS A 50 1.06 10.64 -12.54
CA LYS A 50 1.98 10.50 -13.68
C LYS A 50 3.37 10.58 -13.07
N LYS A 51 4.17 9.52 -13.19
CA LYS A 51 5.59 9.60 -12.88
C LYS A 51 6.18 10.61 -13.87
N THR A 52 6.06 11.91 -13.58
CA THR A 52 7.09 12.84 -14.00
C THR A 52 8.30 12.35 -13.22
N GLY A 53 9.17 11.60 -13.91
CA GLY A 53 10.38 11.07 -13.32
C GLY A 53 11.22 12.21 -12.76
N LYS A 54 11.02 12.53 -11.49
CA LYS A 54 12.06 13.10 -10.65
C LYS A 54 12.49 11.95 -9.78
N GLY A 55 13.46 11.20 -10.31
CA GLY A 55 14.27 10.35 -9.49
C GLY A 55 14.69 11.16 -8.27
N VAL A 56 14.47 10.59 -7.09
CA VAL A 56 15.31 10.93 -5.96
C VAL A 56 16.68 10.41 -6.37
N GLU A 57 17.41 11.21 -7.13
CA GLU A 57 18.85 11.11 -7.24
C GLU A 57 19.32 11.22 -5.79
N LYS A 58 19.62 10.05 -5.19
CA LYS A 58 20.31 10.02 -3.91
C LYS A 58 21.62 10.74 -4.18
N GLY A 59 21.72 11.98 -3.71
CA GLY A 59 22.95 12.77 -3.78
C GLY A 59 24.07 11.96 -3.13
N GLN A 60 24.85 11.28 -3.96
CA GLN A 60 26.18 10.84 -3.62
C GLN A 60 27.01 12.11 -3.70
N LEU A 61 27.24 12.75 -2.54
CA LEU A 61 28.13 13.90 -2.42
C LEU A 61 29.53 13.45 -2.87
N HIS A 62 30.01 13.96 -4.00
CA HIS A 62 31.40 13.82 -4.40
C HIS A 62 32.25 14.71 -3.47
N PRO A 63 33.25 14.17 -2.75
CA PRO A 63 34.21 15.00 -2.04
C PRO A 63 35.17 15.63 -3.07
N GLY A 64 35.12 16.96 -3.17
CA GLY A 64 36.21 17.76 -3.72
C GLY A 64 37.18 18.18 -2.63
#